data_AF-A0AA40HYQ6-F1
#
_entry.id   AF-A0AA40HYQ6-F1
#
_cell.length_a   1.000
_cell.length_b   1.000
_cell.length_c   1.000
_cell.angle_alpha   90.00
_cell.angle_beta   90.00
_cell.angle_gamma   90.00
#
_symmetry.space_group_name_H-M   'P 1'
#
loop_
_entity.id
_entity.type
_entity.pdbx_description
1 polymer ?
#
loop_
_entity_poly.entity_id
_entity_poly.type
_entity_poly.pdbx_seq_one_letter_code
_entity_poly.pdbx_strand_id
1 'polypeptide(L)'
;MLNTFLSGILKSPEIQTALQAPHKKMRCRVLKENPLKTRRIMLKLNPYAKTMSWNTILHQAKNHKLRVDKAAAALEAKSDEKRVPGKKPVVGK
;
A
#
# COMPACT_ATOMS: atom_id res chain seq x y z
N MET A 1 -30.93 -48.98 30.99
CA MET A 1 -31.45 -48.31 29.78
C MET A 1 -32.37 -49.27 29.06
N LEU A 2 -33.58 -48.85 28.69
CA LEU A 2 -34.53 -49.70 27.97
C LEU A 2 -34.14 -49.92 26.50
N ASN A 3 -33.49 -48.94 25.88
CA ASN A 3 -32.95 -49.06 24.53
C ASN A 3 -31.44 -48.81 24.54
N THR A 4 -30.66 -49.77 24.04
CA THR A 4 -29.18 -49.74 24.00
C THR A 4 -28.63 -49.32 22.63
N PHE A 5 -29.47 -49.18 21.61
CA PHE A 5 -29.05 -48.83 20.24
C PHE A 5 -28.89 -47.32 20.07
N LEU A 6 -27.73 -46.79 20.49
CA LEU A 6 -27.38 -45.37 20.42
C LEU A 6 -27.42 -44.80 18.99
N SER A 7 -27.03 -45.58 17.99
CA SER A 7 -27.02 -45.14 16.59
C SER A 7 -28.41 -44.81 16.06
N GLY A 8 -29.44 -45.53 16.51
CA GLY A 8 -30.83 -45.28 16.15
C GLY A 8 -31.36 -44.02 16.80
N ILE A 9 -31.09 -43.84 18.10
CA ILE A 9 -31.49 -42.64 18.86
C ILE A 9 -30.84 -41.40 18.26
N LEU A 10 -29.52 -41.41 18.04
CA LEU A 10 -28.81 -40.23 17.52
C LEU A 10 -29.24 -39.83 16.09
N LYS A 11 -29.75 -40.78 15.29
CA LYS A 11 -30.21 -40.52 13.92
C LYS A 11 -31.71 -40.28 13.82
N SER A 12 -32.43 -40.30 14.93
CA SER A 12 -33.90 -40.14 14.93
C SER A 12 -34.30 -38.71 14.52
N PRO A 13 -35.43 -38.54 13.81
CA PRO A 13 -35.85 -37.24 13.30
C PRO A 13 -36.18 -36.24 14.41
N GLU A 14 -36.62 -36.71 15.58
CA GLU A 14 -36.93 -35.88 16.75
C GLU A 14 -35.68 -35.18 17.29
N ILE A 15 -34.54 -35.88 17.28
CA ILE A 15 -33.25 -35.32 17.72
C ILE A 15 -32.64 -34.47 16.61
N GLN A 16 -32.65 -34.94 15.36
CA GLN A 16 -32.04 -34.23 14.23
C GLN A 16 -32.72 -32.90 13.91
N THR A 17 -34.04 -32.76 14.13
CA THR A 17 -34.76 -31.49 13.94
C THR A 17 -34.39 -30.42 14.97
N ALA A 18 -34.00 -30.83 16.18
CA ALA A 18 -33.58 -29.90 17.23
C ALA A 18 -32.09 -29.52 17.15
N LEU A 19 -31.28 -30.25 16.37
CA LEU A 19 -29.83 -30.04 16.27
C LEU A 19 -29.46 -28.95 15.25
N GLN A 20 -28.37 -28.23 15.53
CA GLN A 20 -27.75 -27.29 14.60
C GLN A 20 -26.85 -28.00 13.59
N ALA A 21 -26.66 -27.38 12.41
CA ALA A 21 -25.74 -27.86 11.40
C ALA A 21 -24.32 -28.07 11.97
N PRO A 22 -23.64 -29.20 11.65
CA PRO A 22 -22.30 -29.47 12.13
C PRO A 22 -21.26 -28.45 11.64
N HIS A 23 -20.52 -27.83 12.56
CA HIS A 23 -19.40 -26.94 12.24
C HIS A 23 -18.07 -27.73 12.09
N LYS A 24 -17.88 -28.39 10.95
CA LYS A 24 -16.69 -29.24 10.68
C LYS A 24 -15.45 -28.47 10.17
N LYS A 25 -15.49 -27.14 10.09
CA LYS A 25 -14.40 -26.34 9.52
C LYS A 25 -13.25 -26.18 10.53
N MET A 26 -12.17 -26.93 10.33
CA MET A 26 -10.93 -26.76 11.09
C MET A 26 -10.24 -25.44 10.69
N ARG A 27 -10.03 -24.54 11.65
CA ARG A 27 -9.31 -23.27 11.43
C ARG A 27 -7.84 -23.46 11.79
N CYS A 28 -6.99 -23.57 10.77
CA CYS A 28 -5.54 -23.64 10.97
C CYS A 28 -4.94 -22.25 11.27
N ARG A 29 -3.74 -22.23 11.86
CA ARG A 29 -2.98 -21.00 12.08
C ARG A 29 -2.67 -20.33 10.74
N VAL A 30 -2.97 -19.04 10.64
CA VAL A 30 -2.59 -18.20 9.49
C VAL A 30 -1.29 -17.47 9.83
N LEU A 31 -0.35 -17.43 8.89
CA LEU A 31 0.89 -16.67 9.04
C LEU A 31 0.59 -15.17 9.05
N LYS A 32 1.13 -14.46 10.04
CA LYS A 32 0.96 -13.00 10.16
C LYS A 32 2.05 -12.29 9.36
N GLU A 33 1.68 -11.92 8.14
CA GLU A 33 2.52 -11.09 7.28
C GLU A 33 2.62 -9.64 7.76
N ASN A 34 3.77 -9.01 7.54
CA ASN A 34 3.98 -7.60 7.92
C ASN A 34 3.35 -6.67 6.87
N PRO A 35 2.35 -5.83 7.23
CA PRO A 35 1.68 -4.95 6.28
C PRO A 35 2.59 -3.89 5.69
N LEU A 36 3.60 -3.42 6.42
CA LEU A 36 4.54 -2.40 5.95
C LEU A 36 5.46 -2.93 4.84
N LYS A 37 5.66 -4.26 4.80
CA LYS A 37 6.45 -4.93 3.75
C LYS A 37 5.54 -5.50 2.65
N THR A 38 4.38 -6.03 3.01
CA THR A 38 3.46 -6.73 2.10
C THR A 38 2.26 -5.86 1.74
N ARG A 39 2.30 -5.23 0.56
CA ARG A 39 1.25 -4.31 0.07
C ARG A 39 -0.15 -4.91 0.09
N ARG A 40 -0.35 -6.16 -0.32
CA ARG A 40 -1.69 -6.78 -0.35
C ARG A 40 -2.33 -6.88 1.04
N ILE A 41 -1.53 -7.14 2.06
CA ILE A 41 -1.97 -7.21 3.44
C ILE A 41 -2.32 -5.81 3.95
N MET A 42 -1.48 -4.82 3.63
CA MET A 42 -1.82 -3.41 3.92
C MET A 42 -3.13 -3.00 3.26
N LEU A 43 -3.38 -3.38 2.00
CA LEU A 43 -4.62 -3.04 1.30
C LEU A 43 -5.85 -3.73 1.90
N LYS A 44 -5.70 -4.98 2.36
CA LYS A 44 -6.79 -5.71 3.04
C LYS A 44 -7.16 -5.07 4.37
N LEU A 45 -6.17 -4.53 5.10
CA LEU A 45 -6.37 -3.86 6.39
C LEU A 45 -6.79 -2.40 6.24
N ASN A 46 -6.18 -1.67 5.30
CA ASN A 46 -6.38 -0.26 5.03
C ASN A 46 -6.48 0.00 3.52
N PRO A 47 -7.69 0.08 2.96
CA PRO A 47 -7.91 0.37 1.55
C PRO A 47 -7.39 1.76 1.11
N TYR A 48 -7.44 2.75 2.01
CA TYR A 48 -6.98 4.12 1.74
C TYR A 48 -5.46 4.19 1.50
N ALA A 49 -4.69 3.23 2.01
CA ALA A 49 -3.26 3.14 1.70
C ALA A 49 -2.99 3.09 0.19
N LYS A 50 -3.92 2.55 -0.62
CA LYS A 50 -3.79 2.53 -2.08
C LYS A 50 -3.68 3.94 -2.65
N THR A 51 -4.66 4.79 -2.34
CA THR A 51 -4.76 6.16 -2.86
C THR A 51 -3.64 7.02 -2.30
N MET A 52 -3.33 6.87 -1.01
CA MET A 52 -2.23 7.59 -0.37
C MET A 52 -0.87 7.29 -1.03
N SER A 53 -0.58 6.01 -1.31
CA SER A 53 0.66 5.64 -2.03
C SER A 53 0.69 6.21 -3.44
N TRP A 54 -0.42 6.14 -4.18
CA TRP A 54 -0.50 6.70 -5.54
C TRP A 54 -0.27 8.21 -5.56
N ASN A 55 -0.93 8.95 -4.67
CA ASN A 55 -0.76 10.39 -4.57
C ASN A 55 0.69 10.75 -4.25
N THR A 56 1.30 10.04 -3.29
CA THR A 56 2.71 10.24 -2.92
C THR A 56 3.64 10.07 -4.13
N ILE A 57 3.43 9.03 -4.95
CA ILE A 57 4.23 8.78 -6.16
C ILE A 57 4.08 9.94 -7.15
N LEU A 58 2.85 10.40 -7.40
CA LEU A 58 2.59 11.52 -8.32
C LEU A 58 3.23 12.83 -7.82
N HIS A 59 3.11 13.13 -6.53
CA HIS A 59 3.74 14.31 -5.94
C HIS A 59 5.27 14.25 -6.02
N GLN A 60 5.87 13.08 -5.74
CA GLN A 60 7.32 12.90 -5.85
C GLN A 60 7.81 13.07 -7.28
N ALA A 61 7.12 12.49 -8.27
CA ALA A 61 7.46 12.64 -9.68
C ALA A 61 7.38 14.11 -10.13
N LYS A 62 6.31 14.82 -9.73
CA LYS A 62 6.16 16.25 -10.02
C LYS A 62 7.29 17.08 -9.41
N ASN A 63 7.62 16.84 -8.15
CA ASN A 63 8.69 17.56 -7.46
C ASN A 63 10.07 17.25 -8.06
N HIS A 64 10.31 16.00 -8.47
CA HIS A 64 11.54 15.63 -9.15
C HIS A 64 11.70 16.39 -10.48
N LYS A 65 10.64 16.41 -11.31
CA LYS A 65 10.63 17.19 -12.55
C LYS A 65 10.95 18.67 -12.30
N LEU A 66 10.28 19.31 -11.34
CA LEU A 66 10.54 20.70 -10.98
C LEU A 66 11.99 20.95 -10.54
N ARG A 67 12.58 20.01 -9.80
CA ARG A 67 13.99 20.10 -9.37
C ARG A 67 14.96 19.98 -10.55
N VAL A 68 14.67 19.09 -11.50
CA VAL A 68 15.47 18.93 -12.72
C VAL A 68 15.37 20.18 -13.60
N ASP A 69 14.16 20.68 -13.85
CA ASP A 69 13.92 21.90 -14.65
C ASP A 69 14.64 23.11 -14.01
N LYS A 70 14.54 23.26 -12.69
CA LYS A 70 15.25 24.32 -11.95
C LYS A 70 16.77 24.18 -12.03
N ALA A 71 17.29 22.95 -11.94
CA ALA A 71 18.73 22.70 -12.08
C ALA A 71 19.21 23.01 -13.50
N ALA A 72 18.44 22.66 -14.53
CA ALA A 72 18.73 22.98 -15.92
C ALA A 72 18.76 24.50 -16.15
N ALA A 73 17.73 25.23 -15.69
CA ALA A 73 17.70 26.69 -15.79
C ALA A 73 18.89 27.36 -15.06
N ALA A 74 19.30 26.82 -13.91
CA ALA A 74 20.47 27.32 -13.19
C ALA A 74 21.79 27.03 -13.92
N LEU A 75 21.88 25.95 -14.70
CA LEU A 75 23.03 25.66 -15.56
C LEU A 75 23.08 26.62 -16.75
N GLU A 76 21.95 26.84 -17.42
CA GLU A 76 21.84 27.79 -18.54
C GLU A 76 22.22 29.23 -18.11
N ALA A 77 21.70 29.69 -16.98
CA ALA A 77 22.05 31.00 -16.43
C ALA A 77 23.56 31.16 -16.15
N LYS A 78 24.20 30.09 -15.65
CA LYS A 78 25.66 30.06 -15.43
C LYS A 78 26.45 30.05 -16.74
N SER A 79 25.93 29.45 -17.81
CA SER A 79 26.58 29.52 -19.13
C SER A 79 26.41 30.88 -19.78
N ASP A 80 25.27 31.56 -19.59
CA ASP A 80 25.00 32.89 -20.14
C ASP A 80 25.86 33.97 -19.46
N GLU A 81 26.04 33.93 -18.13
CA GLU A 81 26.99 34.82 -17.42
C GLU A 81 28.42 34.68 -17.96
N LYS A 82 28.82 33.45 -18.32
CA LYS A 82 30.15 33.17 -18.86
C LYS A 82 30.31 33.59 -20.33
N ARG A 83 29.20 33.83 -21.04
CA ARG A 83 29.17 34.29 -22.44
C ARG A 83 29.15 35.80 -22.62
N VAL A 84 29.06 36.61 -21.56
CA VAL A 84 29.19 38.07 -21.63
C VAL A 84 30.65 38.47 -21.33
N PRO A 85 31.51 38.76 -22.33
CA PRO A 85 32.86 39.24 -22.08
C PRO A 85 32.86 40.76 -21.87
N GLY A 86 33.20 41.18 -20.66
CA GLY A 86 33.87 42.43 -20.30
C GLY A 86 33.39 43.74 -20.94
N LYS A 87 32.48 44.46 -20.27
CA LYS A 87 32.50 45.94 -20.32
C LYS A 87 33.67 46.42 -19.45
N LYS A 88 34.73 46.94 -20.07
CA LYS A 88 35.85 47.60 -19.39
C LYS A 88 35.32 48.78 -18.55
N PRO A 89 35.78 48.96 -17.30
CA PRO A 89 35.51 50.19 -16.57
C PRO A 89 36.33 51.32 -17.21
N VAL A 90 35.66 52.37 -17.70
CA VAL A 90 36.32 53.61 -18.10
C VAL A 90 36.80 54.30 -16.82
N VAL A 91 38.12 54.33 -16.62
CA VAL A 91 38.79 55.12 -15.60
C VAL A 91 38.82 56.58 -16.08
N GLY A 92 38.04 57.45 -15.45
CA GLY A 92 38.11 58.90 -15.63
C GLY A 92 39.16 59.51 -14.71
N LYS A 93 40.02 60.35 -15.29
CA LYS A 93 40.76 61.42 -14.59
C LYS A 93 39.89 62.66 -14.52
#